data_AF-A0A821BAJ0-F1
#
_entry.id   AF-A0A821BAJ0-F1
#
_cell.length_a   1.000
_cell.length_b   1.000
_cell.length_c   1.000
_cell.angle_alpha   90.00
_cell.angle_beta   90.00
_cell.angle_gamma   90.00
#
_symmetry.space_group_name_H-M   'P 1'
#
loop_
_entity.id
_entity.type
_entity.pdbx_description
1 polymer ?
#
loop_
_entity_poly.entity_id
_entity_poly.type
_entity_poly.pdbx_seq_one_letter_code
_entity_poly.pdbx_strand_id
1 'polypeptide(L)' 'MLSYTSINQDIVSKIADILKDENIPVWFDSNGDAKNDMYDSLAEGVENAAAVCCFLTSDYEQS' A
#
# COMPACT_ATOMS: atom_id res chain seq x y z
N MET A 1 -5.95 0.70 -2.03
CA MET A 1 -4.86 0.09 -1.23
C MET A 1 -3.77 -0.43 -2.16
N LEU A 2 -2.50 -0.19 -1.85
CA LEU A 2 -1.37 -0.84 -2.53
C LEU A 2 -0.83 -1.97 -1.66
N SER A 3 -0.79 -3.20 -2.19
CA SER A 3 -0.20 -4.36 -1.53
C SER A 3 1.14 -4.69 -2.20
N TYR A 4 2.21 -4.76 -1.41
CA TYR A 4 3.57 -4.86 -1.94
C TYR A 4 4.53 -5.51 -0.93
N THR A 5 5.68 -5.95 -1.41
CA THR A 5 6.82 -6.40 -0.58
C THR A 5 7.85 -5.29 -0.46
N SER A 6 8.70 -5.33 0.58
CA SER A 6 9.73 -4.31 0.85
C SER A 6 10.64 -4.00 -0.34
N ILE A 7 10.86 -4.97 -1.24
CA ILE A 7 11.62 -4.80 -2.49
C ILE A 7 11.01 -3.74 -3.41
N ASN A 8 9.68 -3.59 -3.40
CA ASN A 8 8.95 -2.68 -4.27
C ASN A 8 8.70 -1.29 -3.65
N GLN A 9 9.21 -1.02 -2.45
CA GLN A 9 8.89 0.20 -1.69
C GLN A 9 9.16 1.49 -2.49
N ASP A 10 10.29 1.56 -3.19
CA ASP A 10 10.67 2.74 -3.99
C ASP A 10 9.71 3.00 -5.15
N ILE A 11 9.22 1.93 -5.79
CA ILE A 11 8.30 2.03 -6.92
C ILE A 11 6.89 2.36 -6.41
N VAL A 12 6.46 1.71 -5.32
CA VAL A 12 5.15 1.93 -4.69
C VAL A 12 5.02 3.35 -4.16
N SER A 13 6.08 3.90 -3.57
CA SER A 13 6.11 5.30 -3.13
C SER A 13 5.91 6.27 -4.30
N LYS A 14 6.61 6.07 -5.43
CA LYS A 14 6.44 6.90 -6.63
C LYS A 14 5.04 6.81 -7.20
N ILE A 15 4.46 5.61 -7.25
CA ILE A 15 3.09 5.42 -7.73
C ILE A 15 2.10 6.09 -6.78
N ALA A 16 2.30 5.98 -5.48
CA ALA A 16 1.46 6.65 -4.49
C ALA A 16 1.52 8.19 -4.64
N ASP A 17 2.69 8.76 -4.90
CA ASP A 17 2.84 10.20 -5.15
C ASP A 17 2.11 10.63 -6.42
N ILE A 18 2.24 9.89 -7.53
CA ILE A 18 1.50 10.16 -8.77
C ILE A 18 -0.01 10.07 -8.54
N LEU A 19 -0.48 9.06 -7.81
CA LEU A 19 -1.91 8.92 -7.51
C LEU A 19 -2.43 10.05 -6.60
N LYS A 20 -1.62 10.50 -5.64
CA LYS A 20 -1.95 11.66 -4.81
C LYS A 20 -2.05 12.95 -5.64
N ASP A 21 -1.13 13.16 -6.59
CA ASP A 21 -1.16 14.31 -7.51
C ASP A 21 -2.43 14.32 -8.37
N GLU A 22 -2.95 13.14 -8.73
CA GLU A 22 -4.23 12.96 -9.42
C GLU A 22 -5.46 13.03 -8.50
N ASN A 23 -5.29 13.41 -7.22
CA ASN A 23 -6.31 13.45 -6.18
C ASN A 23 -6.96 12.08 -5.89
N ILE A 24 -6.25 10.99 -6.13
CA ILE A 24 -6.68 9.64 -5.80
C ILE A 24 -6.12 9.31 -4.41
N PRO A 25 -6.98 9.13 -3.38
CA PRO A 25 -6.50 8.76 -2.06
C PRO A 25 -5.97 7.33 -2.08
N VAL A 26 -4.76 7.13 -1.55
CA VAL A 26 -4.07 5.85 -1.53
C VAL A 26 -3.57 5.55 -0.13
N TRP A 27 -3.80 4.31 0.29
CA TRP A 27 -3.29 3.75 1.54
C TRP A 27 -2.26 2.65 1.27
N PHE A 28 -1.15 2.67 2.01
CA PHE A 28 -0.09 1.66 2.10
C PHE A 28 0.69 1.82 3.42
N ASP A 29 1.34 0.76 3.91
CA ASP A 29 1.92 0.66 5.27
C ASP A 29 3.03 1.71 5.57
N SER A 30 3.81 2.10 4.56
CA SER A 30 4.90 3.07 4.69
C SER A 30 4.42 4.53 4.73
N ASN A 31 3.13 4.82 4.55
CA ASN A 31 2.62 6.19 4.51
C ASN A 31 2.46 6.84 5.90
N GLY A 32 2.90 6.18 6.98
CA GLY A 32 2.87 6.73 8.34
C GLY A 32 1.51 6.70 9.04
N ASP A 33 0.50 6.10 8.41
CA ASP A 33 -0.87 5.99 8.94
C ASP A 33 -1.08 4.77 9.86
N ALA A 34 -0.02 3.99 10.15
CA ALA A 34 -0.08 2.89 11.12
C ALA A 34 -0.20 3.44 12.55
N LYS A 35 -1.43 3.73 12.99
CA LYS A 35 -1.70 4.14 14.37
C LYS A 35 -1.64 2.93 15.29
N ASN A 36 -0.54 2.79 16.01
CA ASN A 36 -0.31 1.91 17.17
C ASN A 36 -0.52 0.39 16.99
N ASP A 37 -1.36 -0.07 16.06
CA ASP A 37 -1.56 -1.46 15.68
C ASP A 37 -1.64 -1.57 14.15
N MET A 38 -0.61 -2.17 13.56
CA MET A 38 -0.42 -2.27 12.12
C MET A 38 -1.52 -3.12 11.46
N TYR A 39 -2.04 -4.12 12.19
CA TYR A 39 -3.07 -5.02 11.70
C TYR A 39 -4.44 -4.36 11.61
N ASP A 40 -4.81 -3.54 12.60
CA ASP A 40 -6.07 -2.79 12.55
C ASP A 40 -6.03 -1.70 11.48
N SER A 41 -4.89 -1.01 11.35
CA SER A 41 -4.69 -0.01 10.29
C SER A 41 -4.73 -0.65 8.89
N LEU A 42 -4.22 -1.88 8.76
CA LEU A 42 -4.30 -2.67 7.53
C LEU A 42 -5.74 -3.10 7.22
N ALA A 43 -6.47 -3.59 8.22
CA ALA A 43 -7.86 -3.98 8.06
C ALA A 43 -8.72 -2.77 7.62
N GLU A 44 -8.58 -1.62 8.27
CA GLU A 44 -9.26 -0.38 7.87
C GLU A 44 -8.89 0.06 6.45
N GLY A 45 -7.60 -0.05 6.08
CA GLY A 45 -7.10 0.27 4.75
C GLY A 45 -7.60 -0.66 3.64
N VAL A 46 -7.89 -1.92 3.95
CA VAL A 46 -8.48 -2.90 3.03
C VAL A 46 -10.00 -2.71 2.93
N GLU A 47 -10.70 -2.62 4.06
CA GLU A 47 -12.17 -2.58 4.11
C GLU A 47 -12.76 -1.33 3.45
N ASN A 48 -12.05 -0.20 3.53
CA ASN A 48 -12.49 1.06 2.92
C ASN A 48 -11.92 1.28 1.50
N ALA A 49 -11.13 0.34 0.97
CA ALA A 49 -10.56 0.48 -0.36
C ALA A 49 -11.59 0.12 -1.45
N ALA A 50 -11.85 1.07 -2.35
CA ALA A 50 -12.59 0.78 -3.58
C ALA A 50 -11.86 -0.21 -4.50
N ALA A 51 -10.53 -0.29 -4.40
CA ALA A 51 -9.69 -1.22 -5.14
C ALA A 51 -8.40 -1.57 -4.38
N VAL A 52 -7.95 -2.81 -4.55
CA VAL A 52 -6.65 -3.30 -4.08
C VAL A 52 -5.76 -3.56 -5.29
N CYS A 53 -4.59 -2.92 -5.33
CA CYS A 53 -3.59 -3.10 -6.37
C CYS A 53 -2.41 -3.90 -5.81
N CYS A 54 -2.18 -5.10 -6.34
CA CYS A 54 -1.13 -6.00 -5.88
C CYS A 54 0.11 -5.89 -6.77
N PHE A 55 1.25 -5.56 -6.15
CA PHE A 55 2.55 -5.54 -6.79
C PHE A 55 3.25 -6.89 -6.58
N LEU A 56 3.04 -7.79 -7.55
CA LEU A 56 3.59 -9.13 -7.52
C LEU A 56 4.98 -9.14 -8.16
N THR A 57 5.97 -9.62 -7.41
CA THR A 57 7.30 -9.96 -7.92
C THR A 57 7.52 -11.47 -7.79
N SER A 58 8.55 -12.01 -8.45
CA SER A 58 8.92 -13.41 -8.32
C SER A 58 9.23 -13.82 -6.86
N ASP A 59 9.63 -12.85 -6.03
CA ASP A 59 9.89 -13.05 -4.60
C ASP A 59 8.61 -12.98 -3.74
N TYR A 60 7.47 -12.58 -4.32
CA TYR A 60 6.19 -12.48 -3.61
C TYR A 60 5.67 -13.86 -3.17
N GLU A 61 6.00 -14.94 -3.89
CA GLU A 61 5.63 -16.31 -3.49
C GLU A 61 6.49 -16.89 -2.37
N GLN A 62 7.58 -16.22 -1.98
CA GLN A 62 8.52 -16.70 -0.96
C GLN A 62 8.35 -16.02 0.41
N SER A 63 7.38 -15.12 0.56
CA SER A 63 7.24 -14.24 1.72
C SER A 63 5.93 -14.41 2.47
#